data_AF-A0A8T4J173-F1
#
_entry.id   AF-A0A8T4J173-F1
#
_cell.length_a   1.000
_cell.length_b   1.000
_cell.length_c   1.000
_cell.angle_alpha   90.00
_cell.angle_beta   90.00
_cell.angle_gamma   90.00
#
_symmetry.space_group_name_H-M   'P 1'
#
loop_
_entity.id
_entity.type
_entity.pdbx_description
1 polymer ?
#
loop_
_entity_poly.entity_id
_entity_poly.type
_entity_poly.pdbx_seq_one_letter_code
_entity_poly.pdbx_strand_id
1 'polypeptide(L)'
;MAFAAQLLLGAAPSASGASGPSGPSGASDASDTASAPSAETCAQKPKPSGKVLQGYWENWDGASNGVHPPFGWTPITDSRIRAHGYNVLNAAFPVIRSDGTVLWEDGMDATVKVATPAEMCQAKADGATILMSIGGATAGIDLSSATVADRFVETVVPILKKYNFDGID
;
A
#
# COMPACT_ATOMS: atom_id res chain seq x y z
N MET A 1 -39.97 -16.97 -30.30
CA MET A 1 -41.05 -17.54 -29.48
C MET A 1 -41.32 -16.60 -28.33
N ALA A 2 -42.52 -16.01 -28.33
CA ALA A 2 -43.03 -15.07 -27.35
C ALA A 2 -43.81 -15.78 -26.25
N PHE A 3 -43.82 -15.24 -25.03
CA PHE A 3 -44.89 -15.27 -24.00
C PHE A 3 -44.45 -14.24 -22.93
N ALA A 4 -45.00 -13.01 -22.79
CA ALA A 4 -46.35 -12.59 -22.36
C ALA A 4 -46.75 -13.26 -21.03
N ALA A 5 -46.51 -12.64 -19.86
CA ALA A 5 -47.26 -11.56 -19.19
C ALA A 5 -48.55 -12.03 -18.50
N GLN A 6 -48.63 -11.86 -17.16
CA GLN A 6 -49.90 -11.72 -16.45
C GLN A 6 -49.78 -10.90 -15.16
N LEU A 7 -50.53 -9.79 -15.18
CA LEU A 7 -50.91 -8.88 -14.11
C LEU A 7 -51.80 -9.57 -13.06
N LEU A 8 -51.76 -9.10 -11.82
CA LEU A 8 -52.92 -9.07 -10.92
C LEU A 8 -52.97 -7.72 -10.16
N LEU A 9 -54.16 -7.12 -10.20
CA LEU A 9 -54.57 -5.83 -9.62
C LEU A 9 -54.67 -5.89 -8.08
N GLY A 10 -54.42 -4.76 -7.43
CA GLY A 10 -54.82 -4.48 -6.05
C GLY A 10 -55.12 -2.99 -5.85
N ALA A 11 -56.31 -2.70 -5.34
CA ALA A 11 -56.99 -1.40 -5.36
C ALA A 11 -56.51 -0.38 -4.32
N ALA A 12 -56.79 0.89 -4.60
CA ALA A 12 -56.55 2.06 -3.74
C ALA A 12 -57.54 2.19 -2.56
N PRO A 13 -57.19 3.03 -1.59
CA PRO A 13 -58.17 3.97 -1.06
C PRO A 13 -57.70 5.44 -1.07
N SER A 14 -58.69 6.30 -1.26
CA SER A 14 -58.64 7.76 -1.26
C SER A 14 -58.22 8.36 0.09
N ALA A 15 -57.51 9.49 0.04
CA ALA A 15 -57.39 10.42 1.16
C ALA A 15 -57.73 11.83 0.69
N SER A 16 -58.62 12.50 1.41
CA SER A 16 -58.89 13.94 1.32
C SER A 16 -58.68 14.53 2.70
N GLY A 17 -57.97 15.66 2.80
CA GLY A 17 -57.93 16.43 4.04
C GLY A 17 -56.78 17.43 4.19
N ALA A 18 -57.05 18.67 3.76
CA ALA A 18 -56.72 19.95 4.40
C ALA A 18 -55.28 20.51 4.55
N SER A 19 -55.24 21.81 4.25
CA SER A 19 -54.16 22.81 4.16
C SER A 19 -53.42 23.17 5.46
N GLY A 20 -52.18 23.67 5.34
CA GLY A 20 -51.44 24.44 6.35
C GLY A 20 -50.17 25.12 5.78
N PRO A 21 -49.73 26.29 6.28
CA PRO A 21 -48.89 27.24 5.53
C PRO A 21 -47.37 27.14 5.77
N SER A 22 -46.65 27.85 4.90
CA SER A 22 -45.20 28.02 4.73
C SER A 22 -44.39 28.40 5.98
N GLY A 23 -43.15 27.89 6.06
CA GLY A 23 -42.06 28.44 6.86
C GLY A 23 -40.70 28.08 6.24
N PRO A 24 -39.70 29.00 6.19
CA PRO A 24 -38.38 28.69 5.67
C PRO A 24 -37.53 28.05 6.79
N SER A 25 -36.82 26.97 6.51
CA SER A 25 -35.79 26.45 7.42
C SER A 25 -34.54 26.13 6.63
N GLY A 26 -33.44 26.65 7.15
CA GLY A 26 -32.23 26.95 6.42
C GLY A 26 -31.46 25.72 5.95
N ALA A 27 -30.83 25.89 4.80
CA ALA A 27 -29.76 25.02 4.35
C ALA A 27 -28.64 25.07 5.40
N SER A 28 -28.41 23.94 6.07
CA SER A 28 -27.20 23.74 6.85
C SER A 28 -26.10 23.33 5.89
N ASP A 29 -25.25 24.28 5.52
CA ASP A 29 -23.94 23.98 4.93
C ASP A 29 -23.10 23.26 5.98
N ALA A 30 -23.18 21.93 5.99
CA ALA A 30 -22.19 21.09 6.64
C ALA A 30 -20.95 21.07 5.73
N SER A 31 -20.05 22.02 5.95
CA SER A 31 -18.71 21.96 5.37
C SER A 31 -17.94 20.83 6.06
N ASP A 32 -18.03 19.63 5.47
CA ASP A 32 -17.18 18.49 5.83
C ASP A 32 -15.73 18.88 5.52
N THR A 33 -15.02 19.34 6.55
CA THR A 33 -13.58 19.52 6.48
C THR A 33 -12.96 18.14 6.58
N ALA A 34 -12.82 17.46 5.44
CA ALA A 34 -12.08 16.22 5.33
C ALA A 34 -10.66 16.46 5.87
N SER A 35 -10.39 15.97 7.07
CA SER A 35 -9.03 15.94 7.61
C SER A 35 -8.21 15.07 6.69
N ALA A 36 -7.15 15.63 6.12
CA ALA A 36 -6.17 14.86 5.37
C ALA A 36 -5.71 13.69 6.25
N PRO A 37 -5.59 12.46 5.70
CA PRO A 37 -5.09 11.34 6.47
C PRO A 37 -3.73 11.73 7.02
N SER A 38 -3.61 11.72 8.35
CA SER A 38 -2.30 11.86 9.00
C SER A 38 -1.43 10.75 8.44
N ALA A 39 -0.26 11.10 7.89
CA ALA A 39 0.67 10.09 7.44
C ALA A 39 0.97 9.16 8.63
N GLU A 40 0.56 7.90 8.52
CA GLU A 40 0.82 6.90 9.56
C GLU A 40 2.32 6.68 9.61
N THR A 41 2.96 7.31 10.60
CA THR A 41 4.40 7.17 10.84
C THR A 41 4.61 6.29 12.06
N CYS A 42 5.64 5.45 12.01
CA CYS A 42 6.05 4.62 13.12
C CYS A 42 7.56 4.62 13.27
N ALA A 43 8.02 4.49 14.52
CA ALA A 43 9.42 4.60 14.85
C ALA A 43 10.28 3.57 14.12
N GLN A 44 11.51 3.96 13.79
CA GLN A 44 12.53 3.03 13.31
C GLN A 44 12.84 2.00 14.39
N LYS A 45 12.87 0.72 14.03
CA LYS A 45 13.23 -0.37 14.94
C LYS A 45 14.73 -0.62 14.92
N PRO A 46 15.35 -0.95 16.06
CA PRO A 46 16.71 -1.46 16.06
C PRO A 46 16.74 -2.87 15.46
N LYS A 47 17.96 -3.42 15.30
CA LYS A 47 18.16 -4.84 15.01
C LYS A 47 17.33 -5.71 15.98
N PRO A 48 16.56 -6.71 15.50
CA PRO A 48 15.83 -7.62 16.38
C PRO A 48 16.75 -8.33 17.37
N SER A 49 16.24 -8.55 18.58
CA SER A 49 16.88 -9.40 19.58
C SER A 49 16.58 -10.88 19.31
N GLY A 50 17.46 -11.77 19.77
CA GLY A 50 17.28 -13.22 19.62
C GLY A 50 17.58 -13.75 18.21
N LYS A 51 16.88 -14.80 17.81
CA LYS A 51 17.06 -15.45 16.49
C LYS A 51 16.50 -14.55 15.40
N VAL A 52 17.25 -14.39 14.32
CA VAL A 52 16.84 -13.63 13.13
C VAL A 52 16.64 -14.61 11.98
N LEU A 53 15.48 -14.50 11.33
CA LEU A 53 15.24 -15.11 10.03
C LEU A 53 14.81 -14.00 9.07
N GLN A 54 15.67 -13.77 8.08
CA GLN A 54 15.53 -12.72 7.08
C GLN A 54 15.01 -13.34 5.78
N GLY A 55 14.07 -12.66 5.13
CA GLY A 55 13.51 -13.08 3.86
C GLY A 55 13.28 -11.88 2.94
N TYR A 56 13.43 -12.09 1.65
CA TYR A 56 13.02 -11.12 0.64
C TYR A 56 11.49 -11.14 0.53
N TRP A 57 10.88 -9.98 0.68
CA TRP A 57 9.47 -9.76 0.39
C TRP A 57 9.39 -9.13 -1.01
N GLU A 58 8.73 -9.84 -1.92
CA GLU A 58 8.61 -9.43 -3.31
C GLU A 58 7.50 -8.38 -3.42
N ASN A 59 7.86 -7.17 -3.82
CA ASN A 59 6.87 -6.13 -4.15
C ASN A 59 6.18 -6.41 -5.49
N TRP A 60 6.34 -7.59 -6.07
CA TRP A 60 5.76 -8.04 -7.33
C TRP A 60 5.17 -9.45 -7.18
N ASP A 61 4.45 -9.92 -8.19
CA ASP A 61 3.99 -11.32 -8.24
C ASP A 61 5.07 -12.22 -8.86
N GLY A 62 5.88 -12.88 -8.01
CA GLY A 62 6.93 -13.81 -8.47
C GLY A 62 6.42 -15.08 -9.12
N ALA A 63 5.16 -15.48 -8.85
CA ALA A 63 4.55 -16.65 -9.45
C ALA A 63 4.07 -16.38 -10.87
N SER A 64 3.53 -15.18 -11.15
CA SER A 64 3.04 -14.82 -12.49
C SER A 64 4.12 -14.87 -13.56
N ASN A 65 5.37 -14.59 -13.17
CA ASN A 65 6.53 -14.56 -14.07
C ASN A 65 7.33 -15.87 -14.04
N GLY A 66 6.86 -16.89 -13.30
CA GLY A 66 7.50 -18.20 -13.19
C GLY A 66 8.82 -18.21 -12.43
N VAL A 67 9.20 -17.11 -11.79
CA VAL A 67 10.48 -16.97 -11.08
C VAL A 67 10.42 -17.71 -9.73
N HIS A 68 9.31 -17.56 -8.98
CA HIS A 68 9.14 -18.19 -7.67
C HIS A 68 7.72 -18.79 -7.45
N PRO A 69 7.31 -19.81 -8.24
CA PRO A 69 6.04 -20.50 -8.02
C PRO A 69 6.05 -21.36 -6.74
N PRO A 70 4.90 -21.62 -6.07
CA PRO A 70 3.54 -21.18 -6.40
C PRO A 70 3.10 -19.91 -5.62
N PHE A 71 3.97 -19.35 -4.79
CA PHE A 71 3.64 -18.29 -3.85
C PHE A 71 3.79 -16.94 -4.55
N GLY A 72 2.68 -16.42 -5.07
CA GLY A 72 2.64 -15.13 -5.75
C GLY A 72 2.70 -13.94 -4.79
N TRP A 73 2.20 -12.79 -5.24
CA TRP A 73 2.19 -11.58 -4.41
C TRP A 73 1.38 -11.77 -3.11
N THR A 74 1.92 -11.27 -2.02
CA THR A 74 1.30 -11.30 -0.68
C THR A 74 1.45 -9.94 0.00
N PRO A 75 0.45 -9.45 0.75
CA PRO A 75 0.61 -8.21 1.51
C PRO A 75 1.73 -8.37 2.56
N ILE A 76 2.45 -7.29 2.86
CA ILE A 76 3.55 -7.33 3.84
C ILE A 76 3.07 -7.71 5.27
N THR A 77 1.77 -7.58 5.52
CA THR A 77 1.07 -7.93 6.75
C THR A 77 0.55 -9.38 6.78
N ASP A 78 0.87 -10.20 5.78
CA ASP A 78 0.40 -11.59 5.74
C ASP A 78 0.93 -12.39 6.94
N SER A 79 -0.01 -12.85 7.78
CA SER A 79 0.29 -13.59 9.01
C SER A 79 1.18 -14.83 8.81
N ARG A 80 1.19 -15.43 7.61
CA ARG A 80 2.02 -16.59 7.29
C ARG A 80 3.50 -16.25 7.34
N ILE A 81 3.90 -15.02 7.02
CA ILE A 81 5.29 -14.54 7.11
C ILE A 81 5.82 -14.77 8.53
N ARG A 82 5.07 -14.31 9.54
CA ARG A 82 5.39 -14.51 10.96
C ARG A 82 5.24 -15.95 11.40
N ALA A 83 4.23 -16.67 10.92
CA ALA A 83 4.03 -18.09 11.24
C ALA A 83 5.21 -18.96 10.80
N HIS A 84 5.91 -18.57 9.73
CA HIS A 84 7.13 -19.23 9.24
C HIS A 84 8.42 -18.67 9.88
N GLY A 85 8.32 -17.73 10.83
CA GLY A 85 9.43 -17.24 11.64
C GLY A 85 10.18 -16.05 11.07
N TYR A 86 9.81 -15.53 9.91
CA TYR A 86 10.46 -14.35 9.33
C TYR A 86 10.24 -13.12 10.21
N ASN A 87 11.32 -12.47 10.60
CA ASN A 87 11.29 -11.27 11.44
C ASN A 87 12.11 -10.10 10.91
N VAL A 88 12.85 -10.30 9.82
CA VAL A 88 13.43 -9.24 9.01
C VAL A 88 12.95 -9.41 7.57
N LEU A 89 12.33 -8.38 7.00
CA LEU A 89 11.80 -8.38 5.64
C LEU A 89 12.62 -7.42 4.78
N ASN A 90 13.29 -7.97 3.77
CA ASN A 90 13.97 -7.20 2.73
C ASN A 90 12.95 -6.90 1.62
N ALA A 91 12.40 -5.69 1.61
CA ALA A 91 11.46 -5.29 0.58
C ALA A 91 12.20 -5.10 -0.74
N ALA A 92 11.86 -5.95 -1.70
CA ALA A 92 12.55 -6.12 -2.97
C ALA A 92 11.67 -5.60 -4.09
N PHE A 93 12.13 -4.78 -5.04
CA PHE A 93 13.25 -3.84 -4.96
C PHE A 93 12.71 -2.47 -5.40
N PRO A 94 13.34 -1.34 -5.02
CA PRO A 94 13.07 -0.08 -5.69
C PRO A 94 13.62 -0.10 -7.12
N VAL A 95 13.08 0.76 -7.99
CA VAL A 95 13.71 1.06 -9.28
C VAL A 95 14.70 2.19 -9.08
N ILE A 96 15.92 2.03 -9.62
CA ILE A 96 16.96 3.06 -9.59
C ILE A 96 17.29 3.42 -11.03
N ARG A 97 17.08 4.68 -11.39
CA ARG A 97 17.40 5.23 -12.71
C ARG A 97 18.89 5.49 -12.84
N SER A 98 19.38 5.61 -14.07
CA SER A 98 20.79 5.89 -14.36
C SER A 98 21.30 7.23 -13.82
N ASP A 99 20.41 8.18 -13.52
CA ASP A 99 20.75 9.46 -12.88
C ASP A 99 20.83 9.40 -11.35
N GLY A 100 20.59 8.21 -10.76
CA GLY A 100 20.55 7.97 -9.32
C GLY A 100 19.16 8.08 -8.70
N THR A 101 18.13 8.50 -9.44
CA THR A 101 16.76 8.64 -8.91
C THR A 101 16.20 7.29 -8.47
N VAL A 102 15.78 7.19 -7.21
CA VAL A 102 15.09 6.03 -6.63
C VAL A 102 13.57 6.20 -6.72
N LEU A 103 12.87 5.13 -7.11
CA LEU A 103 11.41 5.03 -7.12
C LEU A 103 10.93 3.92 -6.18
N TRP A 104 9.81 4.15 -5.51
CA TRP A 104 9.09 3.17 -4.69
C TRP A 104 7.60 3.49 -4.70
N GLU A 105 6.90 2.90 -5.66
CA GLU A 105 5.48 3.14 -5.95
C GLU A 105 4.86 1.95 -6.69
N ASP A 106 3.53 1.92 -6.73
CA ASP A 106 2.81 0.93 -7.53
C ASP A 106 3.08 1.16 -9.03
N GLY A 107 3.18 0.07 -9.79
CA GLY A 107 3.33 0.15 -11.24
C GLY A 107 4.73 0.51 -11.72
N MET A 108 5.77 0.42 -10.87
CA MET A 108 7.17 0.46 -11.34
C MET A 108 7.49 -0.63 -12.38
N ASP A 109 6.74 -1.74 -12.33
CA ASP A 109 6.62 -2.77 -13.36
C ASP A 109 5.19 -3.37 -13.30
N ALA A 110 4.82 -4.23 -14.26
CA ALA A 110 3.47 -4.73 -14.52
C ALA A 110 2.73 -5.33 -13.31
N THR A 111 3.45 -5.93 -12.37
CA THR A 111 2.86 -6.53 -11.15
C THR A 111 3.34 -5.89 -9.87
N VAL A 112 4.12 -4.80 -9.95
CA VAL A 112 4.69 -4.16 -8.79
C VAL A 112 3.62 -3.41 -7.99
N LYS A 113 3.55 -3.74 -6.71
CA LYS A 113 2.73 -3.12 -5.68
C LYS A 113 3.55 -2.96 -4.40
N VAL A 114 3.61 -1.75 -3.88
CA VAL A 114 4.33 -1.45 -2.64
C VAL A 114 3.37 -1.39 -1.46
N ALA A 115 3.86 -1.77 -0.28
CA ALA A 115 3.10 -1.60 0.95
C ALA A 115 2.90 -0.11 1.27
N THR A 116 1.70 0.25 1.72
CA THR A 116 1.40 1.60 2.22
C THR A 116 2.12 1.88 3.53
N PRO A 117 2.31 3.16 3.93
CA PRO A 117 2.90 3.49 5.22
C PRO A 117 2.18 2.85 6.41
N ALA A 118 0.86 2.70 6.33
CA ALA A 118 0.02 2.04 7.32
C ALA A 118 0.33 0.54 7.44
N GLU A 119 0.39 -0.18 6.31
CA GLU A 119 0.73 -1.60 6.27
C GLU A 119 2.15 -1.86 6.76
N MET A 120 3.09 -0.96 6.44
CA MET A 120 4.46 -1.01 6.97
C MET A 120 4.47 -0.90 8.50
N CYS A 121 3.67 0.02 9.06
CA CYS A 121 3.54 0.16 10.50
C CYS A 121 2.85 -1.03 11.16
N GLN A 122 1.82 -1.59 10.54
CA GLN A 122 1.15 -2.79 11.01
C GLN A 122 2.12 -3.99 11.03
N ALA A 123 2.84 -4.24 9.94
CA ALA A 123 3.84 -5.31 9.90
C ALA A 123 4.95 -5.12 10.96
N LYS A 124 5.36 -3.86 11.21
CA LYS A 124 6.31 -3.53 12.29
C LYS A 124 5.76 -3.80 13.68
N ALA A 125 4.48 -3.48 13.92
CA ALA A 125 3.77 -3.80 15.16
C ALA A 125 3.63 -5.32 15.35
N ASP A 126 3.43 -6.07 14.26
CA ASP A 126 3.40 -7.55 14.23
C ASP A 126 4.80 -8.19 14.37
N GLY A 127 5.82 -7.37 14.58
CA GLY A 127 7.16 -7.81 14.96
C GLY A 127 8.15 -7.90 13.80
N ALA A 128 7.81 -7.46 12.59
CA ALA A 128 8.77 -7.35 11.49
C ALA A 128 9.72 -6.16 11.67
N THR A 129 10.99 -6.33 11.31
CA THR A 129 11.89 -5.23 10.96
C THR A 129 11.96 -5.19 9.44
N ILE A 130 11.78 -4.02 8.82
CA ILE A 130 11.61 -3.92 7.36
C ILE A 130 12.71 -3.06 6.76
N LEU A 131 13.49 -3.62 5.84
CA LEU A 131 14.59 -2.96 5.14
C LEU A 131 14.23 -2.77 3.68
N MET A 132 14.66 -1.66 3.07
CA MET A 132 14.62 -1.51 1.62
C MET A 132 15.86 -2.18 1.05
N SER A 133 15.69 -3.27 0.29
CA SER A 133 16.83 -3.90 -0.36
C SER A 133 17.18 -3.17 -1.64
N ILE A 134 18.45 -2.79 -1.81
CA ILE A 134 18.96 -2.06 -2.96
C ILE A 134 19.63 -3.04 -3.93
N GLY A 135 18.98 -3.32 -5.06
CA GLY A 135 19.53 -4.23 -6.05
C GLY A 135 18.45 -4.93 -6.87
N GLY A 136 18.65 -6.24 -7.08
CA GLY A 136 17.87 -7.06 -8.00
C GLY A 136 18.71 -7.47 -9.21
N ALA A 137 18.41 -8.63 -9.80
CA ALA A 137 19.21 -9.21 -10.89
C ALA A 137 19.32 -8.30 -12.14
N THR A 138 18.39 -7.38 -12.31
CA THR A 138 18.31 -6.44 -13.44
C THR A 138 18.70 -5.02 -13.07
N ALA A 139 19.14 -4.76 -11.83
CA ALA A 139 19.43 -3.42 -11.37
C ALA A 139 20.77 -2.91 -11.94
N GLY A 140 20.69 -1.87 -12.78
CA GLY A 140 21.84 -1.11 -13.26
C GLY A 140 22.18 0.03 -12.30
N ILE A 141 22.71 -0.28 -11.13
CA ILE A 141 23.12 0.75 -10.16
C ILE A 141 24.54 1.22 -10.51
N ASP A 142 24.65 2.46 -10.96
CA ASP A 142 25.92 3.13 -11.21
C ASP A 142 26.04 4.37 -10.32
N LEU A 143 26.86 4.30 -9.27
CA LEU A 143 27.16 5.41 -8.37
C LEU A 143 28.59 5.94 -8.61
N SER A 144 29.07 5.93 -9.85
CA SER A 144 30.45 6.32 -10.21
C SER A 144 30.75 7.81 -10.15
N SER A 145 29.76 8.67 -9.88
CA SER A 145 29.96 10.12 -9.71
C SER A 145 29.27 10.67 -8.46
N ALA A 146 29.84 11.73 -7.88
CA ALA A 146 29.25 12.43 -6.74
C ALA A 146 27.83 12.94 -7.05
N THR A 147 27.60 13.47 -8.26
CA THR A 147 26.28 13.95 -8.68
C THR A 147 25.21 12.85 -8.64
N VAL A 148 25.54 11.66 -9.12
CA VAL A 148 24.61 10.51 -9.13
C VAL A 148 24.40 9.98 -7.71
N ALA A 149 25.46 9.91 -6.91
CA ALA A 149 25.36 9.53 -5.50
C ALA A 149 24.50 10.52 -4.69
N ASP A 150 24.66 11.82 -4.91
CA ASP A 150 23.86 12.86 -4.25
C ASP A 150 22.38 12.74 -4.63
N ARG A 151 22.08 12.53 -5.93
CA ARG A 151 20.70 12.30 -6.40
C ARG A 151 20.08 11.04 -5.78
N PHE A 152 20.86 9.97 -5.65
CA PHE A 152 20.43 8.76 -4.96
C PHE A 152 20.05 9.04 -3.51
N VAL A 153 20.92 9.70 -2.75
CA VAL A 153 20.65 10.06 -1.35
C VAL A 153 19.44 10.99 -1.23
N GLU A 154 19.34 12.00 -2.10
CA GLU A 154 18.25 12.97 -2.12
C GLU A 154 16.89 12.30 -2.34
N THR A 155 16.83 11.23 -3.11
CA THR A 155 15.57 10.56 -3.47
C THR A 155 15.24 9.37 -2.57
N VAL A 156 16.23 8.58 -2.14
CA VAL A 156 15.99 7.40 -1.28
C VAL A 156 15.60 7.80 0.14
N VAL A 157 16.22 8.83 0.73
CA VAL A 157 16.00 9.18 2.13
C VAL A 157 14.55 9.61 2.41
N PRO A 158 13.91 10.47 1.58
CA PRO A 158 12.48 10.76 1.73
C PRO A 158 11.58 9.53 1.59
N ILE A 159 11.91 8.59 0.69
CA ILE A 159 11.16 7.35 0.52
C ILE A 159 11.23 6.49 1.79
N LEU A 160 12.43 6.28 2.34
CA LEU A 160 12.63 5.50 3.57
C LEU A 160 11.79 6.07 4.72
N LYS A 161 11.75 7.39 4.87
CA LYS A 161 10.96 8.08 5.88
C LYS A 161 9.45 7.96 5.63
N LYS A 162 9.01 8.18 4.39
CA LYS A 162 7.58 8.13 4.00
C LYS A 162 6.96 6.76 4.25
N TYR A 163 7.71 5.70 3.96
CA TYR A 163 7.24 4.31 4.07
C TYR A 163 7.68 3.59 5.35
N ASN A 164 8.25 4.32 6.32
CA ASN A 164 8.61 3.79 7.64
C ASN A 164 9.63 2.62 7.62
N PHE A 165 10.55 2.61 6.67
CA PHE A 165 11.63 1.62 6.63
C PHE A 165 12.56 1.73 7.85
N ASP A 166 13.06 0.59 8.31
CA ASP A 166 13.98 0.48 9.44
C ASP A 166 15.45 0.65 9.03
N GLY A 167 15.74 0.60 7.74
CA GLY A 167 17.06 0.73 7.15
C GLY A 167 17.08 0.28 5.69
N ILE A 168 18.28 0.04 5.19
CA ILE A 168 18.54 -0.51 3.86
C ILE A 168 19.28 -1.85 3.99
N ASP A 169 19.06 -2.73 3.02
CA ASP A 169 19.83 -3.96 2.76
C ASP A 169 20.67 -3.77 1.49
#